data_AF-A0A529Y6J6-F1
#
_entry.id   AF-A0A529Y6J6-F1
#
_cell.length_a   1.000
_cell.length_b   1.000
_cell.length_c   1.000
_cell.angle_alpha   90.00
_cell.angle_beta   90.00
_cell.angle_gamma   90.00
#
_symmetry.space_group_name_H-M   'P 1'
#
loop_
_entity.id
_entity.type
_entity.pdbx_description
1 polymer ?
#
loop_
_entity_poly.entity_id
_entity_poly.type
_entity_poly.pdbx_seq_one_letter_code
_entity_poly.pdbx_strand_id
1 'polypeptide(L)'
;MSGISFDAVAAILFIPAGAAAILAAMPNYRMTATVNVIASLLTLLAALSLFVTERPAPGQYLLVDDLNIVFIVLNTFVGFTTSVFSASYIAHELETGRLTAPNLRFYHAMYQIMMFGMNLAFVSNNIGLMWVAVELATLTTVLMVGIYRTHEALEAAWKYFILGSVGIALALFGTILVYMAAQPVVGEGTNAMVWSVLIEKAAHFDPALLSVAFIFLLLGYGTKVGLAPLHAWLPDAHAEGPTPISAVLSGLLLNVALYAVLRFKLLLAASPQAIGPGPLMVTMGLTSLIFAAFMLYRRRDIKRLFAYSSIEHMGIIVFAFGMGGPLANFAGLLHMVMHSLTKSAIFFAVGHIAQVKG
;
A
#
# COMPACT_ATOMS: atom_id res chain seq x y z
N MET A 1 5.93 39.88 -0.99
CA MET A 1 6.69 39.05 -0.04
C MET A 1 6.54 37.61 -0.50
N SER A 2 7.50 37.12 -1.29
CA SER A 2 7.57 35.72 -1.71
C SER A 2 7.95 34.88 -0.50
N GLY A 3 6.95 34.57 0.33
CA GLY A 3 7.10 33.60 1.40
C GLY A 3 7.60 32.29 0.78
N ILE A 4 8.56 31.65 1.45
CA ILE A 4 8.99 30.29 1.11
C ILE A 4 7.72 29.44 1.01
N SER A 5 7.28 29.13 -0.21
CA SER A 5 6.10 28.32 -0.42
C SER A 5 6.44 26.92 0.08
N PHE A 6 5.84 26.53 1.20
CA PHE A 6 6.04 25.20 1.77
C PHE A 6 5.49 24.16 0.77
N ASP A 7 6.40 23.40 0.15
CA ASP A 7 6.02 22.30 -0.73
C ASP A 7 5.69 21.07 0.12
N ALA A 8 4.41 20.91 0.41
CA ALA A 8 3.89 19.80 1.19
C ALA A 8 4.18 18.44 0.54
N VAL A 9 4.15 18.34 -0.79
CA VAL A 9 4.40 17.08 -1.51
C VAL A 9 5.86 16.68 -1.38
N ALA A 10 6.77 17.64 -1.57
CA ALA A 10 8.19 17.42 -1.32
C ALA A 10 8.44 16.99 0.13
N ALA A 11 7.82 17.63 1.11
CA ALA A 11 7.95 17.25 2.52
C ALA A 11 7.47 15.81 2.79
N ILE A 12 6.32 15.42 2.26
CA ILE A 12 5.75 14.06 2.41
C ILE A 12 6.69 12.95 1.88
N LEU A 13 7.53 13.28 0.89
CA LEU A 13 8.50 12.35 0.30
C LEU A 13 9.89 12.44 0.94
N PHE A 14 10.43 13.65 1.10
CA PHE A 14 11.80 13.84 1.59
C PHE A 14 11.95 13.58 3.08
N ILE A 15 10.91 13.80 3.90
CA ILE A 15 10.98 13.48 5.33
C ILE A 15 11.22 11.98 5.56
N PRO A 16 10.40 11.04 5.03
CA PRO A 16 10.66 9.62 5.24
C PRO A 16 11.95 9.14 4.55
N ALA A 17 12.29 9.65 3.35
CA ALA A 17 13.54 9.30 2.69
C ALA A 17 14.79 9.75 3.49
N GLY A 18 14.77 10.99 3.98
CA GLY A 18 15.84 11.54 4.82
C GLY A 18 15.94 10.85 6.17
N ALA A 19 14.79 10.58 6.81
CA ALA A 19 14.73 9.83 8.05
C ALA A 19 15.30 8.42 7.89
N ALA A 20 15.01 7.72 6.80
CA ALA A 20 15.59 6.41 6.51
C ALA A 20 17.13 6.47 6.45
N ALA A 21 17.71 7.46 5.77
CA ALA A 21 19.15 7.64 5.68
C ALA A 21 19.78 7.95 7.05
N ILE A 22 19.16 8.83 7.84
CA ILE A 22 19.59 9.18 9.19
C ILE A 22 19.56 7.93 10.10
N LEU A 23 18.44 7.20 10.09
CA LEU A 23 18.24 5.98 10.90
C LEU A 23 19.23 4.87 10.52
N ALA A 24 19.54 4.74 9.23
CA ALA A 24 20.54 3.79 8.74
C ALA A 24 21.96 4.16 9.23
N ALA A 25 22.32 5.45 9.24
CA ALA A 25 23.64 5.91 9.68
C ALA A 25 23.81 6.00 11.21
N MET A 26 22.71 6.13 11.96
CA MET A 26 22.75 6.38 13.40
C MET A 26 23.30 5.18 14.21
N PRO A 27 24.39 5.35 15.01
CA PRO A 27 24.94 4.27 15.82
C PRO A 27 24.11 3.96 17.08
N ASN A 28 23.36 4.93 17.61
CA ASN A 28 22.61 4.77 18.85
C ASN A 28 21.16 4.29 18.60
N TYR A 29 20.90 3.01 18.92
CA TYR A 29 19.60 2.38 18.74
C TYR A 29 18.48 2.92 19.66
N ARG A 30 18.81 3.60 20.77
CA ARG A 30 17.76 4.15 21.67
C ARG A 30 17.08 5.37 21.07
N MET A 31 17.81 6.13 20.26
CA MET A 31 17.30 7.35 19.63
C MET A 31 16.55 7.07 18.32
N THR A 32 16.73 5.89 17.71
CA THR A 32 16.09 5.56 16.42
C THR A 32 14.57 5.53 16.51
N ALA A 33 14.01 5.01 17.61
CA ALA A 33 12.57 5.01 17.83
C ALA A 33 12.01 6.44 17.89
N THR A 34 12.64 7.34 18.65
CA THR A 34 12.22 8.74 18.75
C THR A 34 12.32 9.47 17.40
N VAL A 35 13.42 9.28 16.67
CA VAL A 35 13.60 9.86 15.34
C VAL A 35 12.53 9.35 14.37
N ASN A 36 12.21 8.05 14.41
CA ASN A 36 11.15 7.45 13.59
C ASN A 36 9.77 8.04 13.89
N VAL A 37 9.45 8.26 15.18
CA VAL A 37 8.18 8.88 15.60
C VAL A 37 8.11 10.34 15.15
N ILE A 38 9.18 11.12 15.35
CA ILE A 38 9.25 12.52 14.93
C ILE A 38 9.11 12.63 13.41
N ALA A 39 9.83 11.82 12.63
CA ALA A 39 9.72 11.80 11.18
C ALA A 39 8.30 11.47 10.72
N SER A 40 7.67 10.48 11.34
CA SER A 40 6.28 10.10 11.02
C SER A 40 5.28 11.21 11.37
N LEU A 41 5.48 11.90 12.50
CA LEU A 41 4.67 13.07 12.89
C LEU A 41 4.82 14.22 11.90
N LEU A 42 6.06 14.57 11.53
CA LEU A 42 6.33 15.63 10.55
C LEU A 42 5.72 15.30 9.18
N THR A 43 5.78 14.03 8.77
CA THR A 43 5.14 13.56 7.53
C THR A 43 3.61 13.69 7.60
N LEU A 44 2.99 13.37 8.75
CA LEU A 44 1.56 13.57 8.98
C LEU A 44 1.18 15.06 8.95
N LEU A 45 1.95 15.93 9.58
CA LEU A 45 1.69 17.38 9.55
C LEU A 45 1.79 17.93 8.12
N ALA A 46 2.77 17.47 7.34
CA ALA A 46 2.87 17.81 5.92
C ALA A 46 1.67 17.28 5.13
N ALA A 47 1.22 16.04 5.36
CA ALA A 47 0.03 15.50 4.73
C ALA A 47 -1.24 16.29 5.08
N LEU A 48 -1.42 16.70 6.34
CA LEU A 48 -2.57 17.52 6.77
C LEU A 48 -2.57 18.90 6.13
N SER A 49 -1.40 19.48 5.85
CA SER A 49 -1.33 20.78 5.16
C SER A 49 -1.90 20.73 3.74
N LEU A 50 -1.96 19.56 3.08
CA LEU A 50 -2.56 19.41 1.74
C LEU A 50 -4.06 19.78 1.69
N PHE A 51 -4.76 19.81 2.83
CA PHE A 51 -6.15 20.28 2.88
C PHE A 51 -6.29 21.80 2.81
N VAL A 52 -5.21 22.54 3.10
CA VAL A 52 -5.25 24.01 3.25
C VAL A 52 -4.36 24.70 2.21
N THR A 53 -3.26 24.06 1.80
CA THR A 53 -2.34 24.62 0.81
C THR A 53 -2.88 24.47 -0.60
N GLU A 54 -2.56 25.43 -1.48
CA GLU A 54 -2.83 25.27 -2.91
C GLU A 54 -2.09 24.05 -3.46
N ARG A 55 -2.81 23.28 -4.28
CA ARG A 55 -2.27 22.05 -4.86
C ARG A 55 -1.28 22.41 -5.96
N PRO A 56 -0.13 21.73 -6.03
CA PRO A 56 0.76 21.91 -7.16
C PRO A 56 0.07 21.45 -8.44
N ALA A 57 0.35 22.14 -9.55
CA ALA A 57 -0.12 21.72 -10.86
C ALA A 57 0.38 20.29 -11.17
N PRO A 58 -0.43 19.45 -11.84
CA PRO A 58 -0.01 18.10 -12.23
C PRO A 58 1.30 18.12 -13.03
N GLY A 59 2.35 17.49 -12.49
CA GLY A 59 3.63 17.30 -13.17
C GLY A 59 3.67 15.95 -13.89
N GLN A 60 4.75 15.68 -14.63
CA GLN A 60 4.91 14.37 -15.29
C GLN A 60 5.00 13.20 -14.31
N TYR A 61 5.54 13.43 -13.11
CA TYR A 61 5.79 12.38 -12.12
C TYR A 61 4.84 12.45 -10.93
N LEU A 62 4.41 13.65 -10.53
CA LEU A 62 3.66 13.88 -9.30
C LEU A 62 2.30 14.52 -9.58
N LEU A 63 1.26 14.01 -8.93
CA LEU A 63 -0.12 14.46 -9.00
C LEU A 63 -0.73 14.43 -7.60
N VAL A 64 -1.45 15.49 -7.24
CA VAL A 64 -2.27 15.55 -6.01
C VAL A 64 -3.69 15.93 -6.40
N ASP A 65 -4.64 15.07 -6.04
CA ASP A 65 -6.07 15.25 -6.30
C ASP A 65 -6.92 14.86 -5.09
N ASP A 66 -8.24 15.02 -5.19
CA ASP A 66 -9.15 14.77 -4.07
C ASP A 66 -9.10 13.33 -3.57
N LEU A 67 -8.85 12.38 -4.47
CA LEU A 67 -8.81 10.96 -4.14
C LEU A 67 -7.55 10.64 -3.33
N ASN A 68 -6.38 11.07 -3.79
CA ASN A 68 -5.13 10.67 -3.14
C ASN A 68 -4.86 11.43 -1.83
N ILE A 69 -5.36 12.65 -1.63
CA ILE A 69 -5.21 13.38 -0.35
C ILE A 69 -5.77 12.55 0.81
N VAL A 70 -6.96 11.96 0.65
CA VAL A 70 -7.58 11.12 1.69
C VAL A 70 -6.67 9.95 2.06
N PHE A 71 -6.10 9.28 1.06
CA PHE A 71 -5.22 8.13 1.31
C PHE A 71 -3.85 8.53 1.85
N ILE A 72 -3.28 9.65 1.43
CA ILE A 72 -1.99 10.15 1.97
C ILE A 72 -2.14 10.51 3.45
N VAL A 73 -3.23 11.20 3.82
CA VAL A 73 -3.49 11.57 5.22
C VAL A 73 -3.77 10.32 6.05
N LEU A 74 -4.59 9.40 5.55
CA LEU A 74 -4.85 8.13 6.24
C LEU A 74 -3.56 7.31 6.43
N ASN A 75 -2.73 7.22 5.37
CA ASN A 75 -1.46 6.51 5.37
C ASN A 75 -0.50 7.08 6.41
N THR A 76 -0.32 8.40 6.41
CA THR A 76 0.58 9.07 7.35
C THR A 76 0.03 9.07 8.78
N PHE A 77 -1.29 9.11 8.98
CA PHE A 77 -1.91 9.03 10.31
C PHE A 77 -1.72 7.66 10.95
N VAL A 78 -2.05 6.59 10.22
CA VAL A 78 -1.82 5.21 10.67
C VAL A 78 -0.31 4.94 10.79
N GLY A 79 0.50 5.47 9.87
CA GLY A 79 1.96 5.39 9.93
C GLY A 79 2.54 6.05 11.18
N PHE A 80 2.03 7.22 11.57
CA PHE A 80 2.42 7.88 12.81
C PHE A 80 1.99 7.09 14.05
N THR A 81 0.71 6.73 14.16
CA THR A 81 0.20 5.99 15.33
C THR A 81 0.88 4.62 15.48
N THR A 82 1.16 3.94 14.36
CA THR A 82 1.93 2.69 14.36
C THR A 82 3.39 2.91 14.74
N SER A 83 4.02 4.03 14.36
CA SER A 83 5.39 4.35 14.79
C SER A 83 5.48 4.53 16.31
N VAL A 84 4.47 5.13 16.94
CA VAL A 84 4.38 5.30 18.39
C VAL A 84 4.21 3.96 19.08
N PHE A 85 3.27 3.13 18.62
CA PHE A 85 3.08 1.77 19.14
C PHE A 85 4.33 0.90 18.94
N SER A 86 4.97 1.02 17.77
CA SER A 86 6.15 0.24 17.43
C SER A 86 7.36 0.57 18.31
N ALA A 87 7.47 1.80 18.81
CA ALA A 87 8.58 2.23 19.65
C ALA A 87 8.62 1.43 20.97
N SER A 88 7.47 1.27 21.63
CA SER A 88 7.37 0.44 22.84
C SER A 88 7.44 -1.05 22.52
N TYR A 89 6.77 -1.49 21.45
CA TYR A 89 6.73 -2.89 21.06
C TYR A 89 8.14 -3.46 20.80
N ILE A 90 8.95 -2.76 20.01
CA ILE A 90 10.28 -3.22 19.62
C ILE A 90 11.29 -3.10 20.77
N ALA A 91 11.11 -2.13 21.68
CA ALA A 91 11.92 -2.05 22.89
C ALA A 91 11.75 -3.32 23.76
N HIS A 92 10.52 -3.81 23.91
CA HIS A 92 10.24 -5.05 24.63
C HIS A 92 10.82 -6.30 23.93
N GLU A 93 10.78 -6.35 22.59
CA GLU A 93 11.41 -7.44 21.81
C GLU A 93 12.94 -7.46 21.93
N LEU A 94 13.56 -6.29 22.16
CA LEU A 94 14.99 -6.19 22.47
C LEU A 94 15.29 -6.67 23.89
N GLU A 95 14.46 -6.28 24.88
CA GLU A 95 14.61 -6.70 26.28
C GLU A 95 14.47 -8.23 26.47
N THR A 96 13.56 -8.84 25.70
CA THR A 96 13.35 -10.30 25.70
C THR A 96 14.40 -11.07 24.88
N GLY A 97 15.32 -10.37 24.21
CA GLY A 97 16.41 -10.96 23.44
C GLY A 97 15.99 -11.55 22.08
N ARG A 98 14.75 -11.32 21.64
CA ARG A 98 14.26 -11.75 20.30
C ARG A 98 14.87 -10.92 19.17
N LEU A 99 15.18 -9.65 19.43
CA LEU A 99 15.83 -8.76 18.48
C LEU A 99 17.16 -8.24 19.04
N THR A 100 18.06 -7.85 18.12
CA THR A 100 19.34 -7.24 18.45
C THR A 100 19.32 -5.74 18.14
N ALA A 101 20.26 -4.97 18.72
CA ALA A 101 20.36 -3.53 18.46
C ALA A 101 20.53 -3.16 16.96
N PRO A 102 21.30 -3.90 16.14
CA PRO A 102 21.32 -3.69 14.69
C PRO A 102 19.96 -3.90 14.01
N ASN A 103 19.16 -4.87 14.46
CA ASN A 103 17.83 -5.14 13.92
C ASN A 103 16.89 -3.94 14.12
N LEU A 104 17.01 -3.21 15.24
CA LEU A 104 16.23 -2.00 15.50
C LEU A 104 16.49 -0.89 14.48
N ARG A 105 17.78 -0.63 14.18
CA ARG A 105 18.17 0.38 13.19
C ARG A 105 17.63 0.02 11.81
N PHE A 106 17.83 -1.23 11.42
CA PHE A 106 17.32 -1.77 10.16
C PHE A 106 15.79 -1.65 10.09
N TYR A 107 15.09 -2.05 11.14
CA TYR A 107 13.64 -1.97 11.24
C TYR A 107 13.11 -0.54 11.04
N HIS A 108 13.61 0.44 11.80
CA HIS A 108 13.14 1.82 11.68
C HIS A 108 13.52 2.46 10.34
N ALA A 109 14.69 2.15 9.79
CA ALA A 109 15.07 2.60 8.45
C ALA A 109 14.13 2.02 7.39
N MET A 110 13.89 0.69 7.39
CA MET A 110 12.97 0.03 6.46
C MET A 110 11.53 0.54 6.62
N TYR A 111 11.09 0.85 7.85
CA TYR A 111 9.79 1.45 8.11
C TYR A 111 9.63 2.79 7.38
N GLN A 112 10.64 3.66 7.43
CA GLN A 112 10.60 4.94 6.73
C GLN A 112 10.70 4.78 5.20
N ILE A 113 11.48 3.82 4.68
CA ILE A 113 11.48 3.53 3.23
C ILE A 113 10.12 2.99 2.77
N MET A 114 9.47 2.15 3.58
CA MET A 114 8.12 1.66 3.32
C MET A 114 7.12 2.82 3.27
N MET A 115 7.15 3.73 4.26
CA MET A 115 6.31 4.93 4.28
C MET A 115 6.56 5.83 3.06
N PHE A 116 7.82 6.01 2.66
CA PHE A 116 8.20 6.72 1.44
C PHE A 116 7.60 6.05 0.20
N GLY A 117 7.77 4.73 0.03
CA GLY A 117 7.23 4.00 -1.12
C GLY A 117 5.70 4.09 -1.22
N MET A 118 4.99 3.95 -0.09
CA MET A 118 3.52 4.09 -0.07
C MET A 118 3.08 5.51 -0.41
N ASN A 119 3.71 6.54 0.15
CA ASN A 119 3.42 7.93 -0.17
C ASN A 119 3.72 8.24 -1.65
N LEU A 120 4.87 7.78 -2.16
CA LEU A 120 5.28 7.93 -3.55
C LEU A 120 4.26 7.31 -4.50
N ALA A 121 3.73 6.13 -4.17
CA ALA A 121 2.69 5.48 -4.97
C ALA A 121 1.40 6.32 -5.04
N PHE A 122 0.96 6.93 -3.93
CA PHE A 122 -0.22 7.78 -3.92
C PHE A 122 -0.05 9.08 -4.73
N VAL A 123 1.12 9.71 -4.66
CA VAL A 123 1.40 10.95 -5.39
C VAL A 123 1.87 10.71 -6.84
N SER A 124 2.08 9.46 -7.26
CA SER A 124 2.58 9.16 -8.60
C SER A 124 1.56 9.49 -9.68
N ASN A 125 1.91 10.44 -10.55
CA ASN A 125 1.22 10.64 -11.84
C ASN A 125 1.74 9.66 -12.89
N ASN A 126 3.02 9.26 -12.83
CA ASN A 126 3.58 8.31 -13.79
C ASN A 126 3.23 6.87 -13.39
N ILE A 127 2.60 6.11 -14.29
CA ILE A 127 2.15 4.73 -14.03
C ILE A 127 3.30 3.76 -13.75
N GLY A 128 4.48 4.00 -14.34
CA GLY A 128 5.70 3.24 -14.06
C GLY A 128 6.29 3.60 -12.70
N LEU A 129 6.28 4.88 -12.33
CA LEU A 129 6.71 5.32 -10.99
C LEU A 129 5.81 4.74 -9.90
N MET A 130 4.49 4.71 -10.12
CA MET A 130 3.54 4.07 -9.21
C MET A 130 3.88 2.60 -9.00
N TRP A 131 4.20 1.87 -10.08
CA TRP A 131 4.64 0.47 -10.00
C TRP A 131 5.92 0.31 -9.17
N VAL A 132 6.95 1.13 -9.44
CA VAL A 132 8.22 1.10 -8.70
C VAL A 132 7.98 1.38 -7.21
N ALA A 133 7.13 2.35 -6.89
CA ALA A 133 6.81 2.74 -5.53
C ALA A 133 6.08 1.63 -4.75
N VAL A 134 5.13 0.94 -5.39
CA VAL A 134 4.44 -0.23 -4.82
C VAL A 134 5.41 -1.38 -4.54
N GLU A 135 6.35 -1.65 -5.46
CA GLU A 135 7.34 -2.70 -5.25
C GLU A 135 8.34 -2.35 -4.15
N LEU A 136 8.79 -1.09 -4.08
CA LEU A 136 9.64 -0.60 -3.01
C LEU A 136 9.00 -0.81 -1.63
N ALA A 137 7.70 -0.46 -1.50
CA ALA A 137 6.95 -0.69 -0.27
C ALA A 137 6.80 -2.20 0.05
N THR A 138 6.69 -3.05 -0.98
CA THR A 138 6.62 -4.50 -0.79
C THR A 138 7.95 -5.07 -0.31
N LEU A 139 9.06 -4.78 -1.01
CA LEU A 139 10.38 -5.33 -0.68
C LEU A 139 10.82 -4.95 0.73
N THR A 140 10.57 -3.71 1.14
CA THR A 140 10.83 -3.24 2.51
C THR A 140 9.99 -4.01 3.53
N THR A 141 8.71 -4.26 3.24
CA THR A 141 7.84 -5.05 4.12
C THR A 141 8.28 -6.52 4.20
N VAL A 142 8.65 -7.15 3.08
CA VAL A 142 9.18 -8.53 3.04
C VAL A 142 10.37 -8.68 3.98
N LEU A 143 11.31 -7.73 3.92
CA LEU A 143 12.50 -7.73 4.77
C LEU A 143 12.16 -7.60 6.26
N MET A 144 11.13 -6.81 6.59
CA MET A 144 10.67 -6.66 7.97
C MET A 144 9.87 -7.87 8.48
N VAL A 145 9.12 -8.56 7.63
CA VAL A 145 8.43 -9.82 7.99
C VAL A 145 9.47 -10.88 8.41
N GLY A 146 10.58 -10.98 7.70
CA GLY A 146 11.66 -11.93 8.00
C GLY A 146 12.61 -11.52 9.14
N ILE A 147 12.32 -10.44 9.89
CA ILE A 147 13.29 -9.85 10.83
C ILE A 147 13.66 -10.77 12.01
N TYR A 148 12.73 -11.63 12.45
CA TYR A 148 12.96 -12.56 13.56
C TYR A 148 13.87 -13.75 13.18
N ARG A 149 14.07 -13.99 11.87
CA ARG A 149 14.94 -15.06 11.33
C ARG A 149 14.64 -16.48 11.85
N THR A 150 13.43 -16.74 12.34
CA THR A 150 12.95 -18.10 12.60
C THR A 150 12.64 -18.81 11.28
N HIS A 151 12.54 -20.14 11.30
CA HIS A 151 12.23 -20.92 10.11
C HIS A 151 10.90 -20.46 9.49
N GLU A 152 9.89 -20.27 10.33
CA GLU A 152 8.54 -19.86 9.96
C GLU A 152 8.52 -18.42 9.42
N ALA A 153 9.23 -17.49 10.05
CA ALA A 153 9.32 -16.10 9.59
C ALA A 153 10.04 -15.97 8.24
N LEU A 154 11.10 -16.77 8.03
CA LEU A 154 11.80 -16.80 6.74
C LEU A 154 10.93 -17.46 5.66
N GLU A 155 10.21 -18.54 5.97
CA GLU A 155 9.27 -19.17 5.05
C GLU A 155 8.16 -18.19 4.64
N ALA A 156 7.56 -17.48 5.60
CA ALA A 156 6.55 -16.47 5.36
C ALA A 156 7.08 -15.31 4.50
N ALA A 157 8.29 -14.81 4.80
CA ALA A 157 8.94 -13.78 4.00
C ALA A 157 9.23 -14.24 2.56
N TRP A 158 9.69 -15.48 2.36
CA TRP A 158 9.94 -16.05 1.04
C TRP A 158 8.66 -16.27 0.23
N LYS A 159 7.60 -16.80 0.86
CA LYS A 159 6.27 -16.90 0.24
C LYS A 159 5.78 -15.53 -0.18
N TYR A 160 5.89 -14.54 0.70
CA TYR A 160 5.49 -13.17 0.39
C TYR A 160 6.31 -12.58 -0.76
N PHE A 161 7.64 -12.74 -0.75
CA PHE A 161 8.49 -12.30 -1.84
C PHE A 161 8.09 -12.93 -3.17
N ILE A 162 7.99 -14.25 -3.26
CA ILE A 162 7.72 -14.96 -4.52
C ILE A 162 6.33 -14.60 -5.06
N LEU A 163 5.28 -14.73 -4.24
CA LEU A 163 3.92 -14.45 -4.69
C LEU A 163 3.75 -12.95 -5.00
N GLY A 164 4.31 -12.08 -4.17
CA GLY A 164 4.30 -10.64 -4.37
C GLY A 164 5.02 -10.21 -5.65
N SER A 165 6.18 -10.79 -5.95
CA SER A 165 6.97 -10.48 -7.15
C SER A 165 6.34 -11.05 -8.42
N VAL A 166 5.71 -12.23 -8.37
CA VAL A 166 4.91 -12.72 -9.51
C VAL A 166 3.74 -11.77 -9.78
N GLY A 167 3.03 -11.35 -8.73
CA GLY A 167 1.95 -10.36 -8.87
C GLY A 167 2.43 -9.05 -9.47
N ILE A 168 3.50 -8.44 -8.94
CA ILE A 168 3.98 -7.15 -9.46
C ILE A 168 4.53 -7.29 -10.89
N ALA A 169 5.09 -8.44 -11.29
CA ALA A 169 5.51 -8.69 -12.66
C ALA A 169 4.32 -8.71 -13.63
N LEU A 170 3.19 -9.31 -13.24
CA LEU A 170 1.94 -9.23 -14.02
C LEU A 170 1.44 -7.79 -14.12
N ALA A 171 1.49 -7.03 -13.02
CA ALA A 171 1.12 -5.61 -13.04
C ALA A 171 2.06 -4.77 -13.93
N LEU A 172 3.37 -5.09 -13.96
CA LEU A 172 4.33 -4.45 -14.86
C LEU A 172 3.96 -4.72 -16.31
N PHE A 173 3.67 -5.98 -16.63
CA PHE A 173 3.26 -6.37 -17.97
C PHE A 173 2.00 -5.62 -18.40
N GLY A 174 0.98 -5.55 -17.54
CA GLY A 174 -0.20 -4.73 -17.81
C GLY A 174 0.10 -3.24 -17.96
N THR A 175 1.04 -2.68 -17.19
CA THR A 175 1.50 -1.29 -17.33
C THR A 175 2.19 -1.05 -18.68
N ILE A 176 2.98 -2.01 -19.16
CA ILE A 176 3.60 -1.97 -20.49
C ILE A 176 2.52 -2.00 -21.58
N LEU A 177 1.48 -2.83 -21.44
CA LEU A 177 0.38 -2.88 -22.40
C LEU A 177 -0.40 -1.56 -22.45
N VAL A 178 -0.61 -0.88 -21.30
CA VAL A 178 -1.20 0.47 -21.28
C VAL A 178 -0.31 1.46 -22.04
N TYR A 179 1.01 1.43 -21.83
CA TYR A 179 1.95 2.26 -22.57
C TYR A 179 1.87 1.99 -24.09
N MET A 180 1.85 0.72 -24.51
CA MET A 180 1.72 0.33 -25.91
C MET A 180 0.39 0.79 -26.53
N ALA A 181 -0.70 0.78 -25.77
CA ALA A 181 -2.00 1.30 -26.21
C ALA A 181 -2.02 2.83 -26.36
N ALA A 182 -1.23 3.52 -25.54
CA ALA A 182 -1.13 4.98 -25.53
C ALA A 182 -0.13 5.53 -26.56
N GLN A 183 0.96 4.81 -26.86
CA GLN A 183 2.05 5.25 -27.72
C GLN A 183 1.58 5.79 -29.09
N PRO A 184 0.64 5.15 -29.82
CA PRO A 184 0.18 5.65 -31.13
C PRO A 184 -0.58 6.99 -31.06
N VAL A 185 -1.14 7.34 -29.90
CA VAL A 185 -2.01 8.50 -29.70
C VAL A 185 -1.30 9.65 -28.98
N VAL A 186 -0.44 9.31 -28.02
CA VAL A 186 0.29 10.28 -27.19
C VAL A 186 1.67 10.60 -27.77
N GLY A 187 2.24 9.68 -28.54
CA GLY A 187 3.63 9.72 -28.98
C GLY A 187 4.57 8.98 -28.03
N GLU A 188 5.82 8.82 -28.46
CA GLU A 188 6.85 8.13 -27.66
C GLU A 188 7.34 8.98 -26.49
N GLY A 189 7.78 8.31 -25.42
CA GLY A 189 8.43 8.93 -24.28
C GLY A 189 7.57 8.97 -23.02
N THR A 190 8.01 9.76 -22.03
CA THR A 190 7.44 9.76 -20.68
C THR A 190 5.98 10.21 -20.62
N ASN A 191 5.53 11.03 -21.57
CA ASN A 191 4.15 11.51 -21.66
C ASN A 191 3.13 10.37 -21.81
N ALA A 192 3.47 9.28 -22.51
CA ALA A 192 2.63 8.09 -22.64
C ALA A 192 2.60 7.21 -21.36
N MET A 193 3.23 7.66 -20.28
CA MET A 193 3.15 7.04 -18.96
C MET A 193 2.51 7.97 -17.90
N VAL A 194 2.15 9.20 -18.26
CA VAL A 194 1.56 10.18 -17.33
C VAL A 194 0.05 9.95 -17.25
N TRP A 195 -0.43 9.50 -16.09
CA TRP A 195 -1.84 9.12 -15.86
C TRP A 195 -2.82 10.24 -16.23
N SER A 196 -2.52 11.49 -15.89
CA SER A 196 -3.37 12.65 -16.26
C SER A 196 -3.48 12.86 -17.78
N VAL A 197 -2.45 12.54 -18.55
CA VAL A 197 -2.50 12.58 -20.02
C VAL A 197 -3.23 11.35 -20.57
N LEU A 198 -3.01 10.20 -19.94
CA LEU A 198 -3.64 8.93 -20.34
C LEU A 198 -5.16 8.98 -20.19
N ILE A 199 -5.66 9.50 -19.06
CA ILE A 199 -7.11 9.56 -18.79
C ILE A 199 -7.85 10.46 -19.79
N GLU A 200 -7.24 11.57 -20.23
CA GLU A 200 -7.82 12.48 -21.21
C GLU A 200 -7.94 11.86 -22.61
N LYS A 201 -7.01 10.96 -22.95
CA LYS A 201 -6.90 10.37 -24.29
C LYS A 201 -7.39 8.92 -24.37
N ALA A 202 -7.80 8.34 -23.25
CA ALA A 202 -8.14 6.92 -23.10
C ALA A 202 -9.16 6.39 -24.12
N ALA A 203 -10.12 7.23 -24.53
CA ALA A 203 -11.13 6.87 -25.53
C ALA A 203 -10.56 6.54 -26.92
N HIS A 204 -9.33 6.95 -27.22
CA HIS A 204 -8.67 6.75 -28.51
C HIS A 204 -7.65 5.60 -28.50
N PHE A 205 -7.41 4.98 -27.35
CA PHE A 205 -6.47 3.86 -27.24
C PHE A 205 -7.10 2.58 -27.80
N ASP A 206 -6.25 1.62 -28.20
CA ASP A 206 -6.72 0.30 -28.62
C ASP A 206 -7.48 -0.39 -27.47
N PRO A 207 -8.81 -0.61 -27.61
CA PRO A 207 -9.63 -1.16 -26.53
C PRO A 207 -9.32 -2.63 -26.24
N ALA A 208 -8.87 -3.40 -27.23
CA ALA A 208 -8.49 -4.79 -27.02
C ALA A 208 -7.23 -4.88 -26.16
N LEU A 209 -6.23 -4.05 -26.47
CA LEU A 209 -4.99 -3.98 -25.73
C LEU A 209 -5.21 -3.47 -24.29
N LEU A 210 -6.04 -2.43 -24.11
CA LEU A 210 -6.44 -1.95 -22.78
C LEU A 210 -7.18 -3.02 -21.96
N SER A 211 -8.03 -3.81 -22.61
CA SER A 211 -8.77 -4.88 -21.93
C SER A 211 -7.83 -5.95 -21.38
N VAL A 212 -6.87 -6.40 -22.20
CA VAL A 212 -5.86 -7.36 -21.76
C VAL A 212 -4.96 -6.74 -20.68
N ALA A 213 -4.58 -5.47 -20.84
CA ALA A 213 -3.79 -4.75 -19.85
C ALA A 213 -4.45 -4.76 -18.48
N PHE A 214 -5.75 -4.47 -18.41
CA PHE A 214 -6.47 -4.45 -17.15
C PHE A 214 -6.57 -5.81 -16.46
N ILE A 215 -6.69 -6.90 -17.21
CA ILE A 215 -6.68 -8.25 -16.63
C ILE A 215 -5.35 -8.49 -15.89
N PHE A 216 -4.22 -8.17 -16.52
CA PHE A 216 -2.90 -8.30 -15.90
C PHE A 216 -2.68 -7.34 -14.73
N LEU A 217 -3.16 -6.10 -14.84
CA LEU A 217 -3.13 -5.12 -13.76
C LEU A 217 -3.95 -5.59 -12.55
N LEU A 218 -5.16 -6.11 -12.80
CA LEU A 218 -6.06 -6.60 -11.76
C LEU A 218 -5.50 -7.86 -11.09
N LEU A 219 -4.95 -8.80 -11.83
CA LEU A 219 -4.28 -9.97 -11.25
C LEU A 219 -3.03 -9.56 -10.46
N GLY A 220 -2.22 -8.66 -11.01
CA GLY A 220 -0.96 -8.25 -10.41
C GLY A 220 -1.13 -7.44 -9.13
N TYR A 221 -1.82 -6.30 -9.22
CA TYR A 221 -2.15 -5.50 -8.03
C TYR A 221 -3.16 -6.21 -7.12
N GLY A 222 -4.06 -7.04 -7.65
CA GLY A 222 -4.95 -7.89 -6.85
C GLY A 222 -4.21 -8.89 -5.98
N THR A 223 -3.05 -9.40 -6.43
CA THR A 223 -2.15 -10.20 -5.59
C THR A 223 -1.66 -9.37 -4.39
N LYS A 224 -1.26 -8.11 -4.61
CA LYS A 224 -0.80 -7.19 -3.54
C LYS A 224 -1.94 -6.74 -2.61
N VAL A 225 -3.17 -6.63 -3.11
CA VAL A 225 -4.38 -6.43 -2.28
C VAL A 225 -4.71 -7.67 -1.44
N GLY A 226 -4.22 -8.85 -1.85
CA GLY A 226 -4.54 -10.12 -1.19
C GLY A 226 -5.92 -10.64 -1.59
N LEU A 227 -6.33 -10.47 -2.85
CA LEU A 227 -7.58 -11.03 -3.38
C LEU A 227 -7.42 -12.52 -3.68
N ALA A 228 -8.49 -13.30 -3.46
CA ALA A 228 -8.52 -14.70 -3.86
C ALA A 228 -8.56 -14.85 -5.39
N PRO A 229 -7.84 -15.86 -5.94
CA PRO A 229 -7.07 -16.92 -5.26
C PRO A 229 -5.60 -16.57 -4.92
N LEU A 230 -5.16 -15.33 -5.12
CA LEU A 230 -3.76 -14.88 -5.05
C LEU A 230 -3.31 -14.45 -3.64
N HIS A 231 -4.13 -14.70 -2.63
CA HIS A 231 -4.01 -14.17 -1.27
C HIS A 231 -3.07 -14.97 -0.35
N ALA A 232 -2.54 -16.11 -0.81
CA ALA A 232 -1.92 -17.12 0.08
C ALA A 232 -0.72 -16.62 0.89
N TRP A 233 -0.05 -15.55 0.45
CA TRP A 233 1.05 -14.92 1.18
C TRP A 233 0.59 -14.14 2.43
N LEU A 234 -0.63 -13.61 2.41
CA LEU A 234 -1.09 -12.61 3.37
C LEU A 234 -1.28 -13.17 4.79
N PRO A 235 -1.93 -14.34 5.00
CA PRO A 235 -2.07 -14.93 6.33
C PRO A 235 -0.75 -15.26 7.01
N ASP A 236 0.22 -15.82 6.27
CA ASP A 236 1.51 -16.20 6.83
C ASP A 236 2.39 -14.97 7.13
N ALA A 237 2.37 -13.95 6.26
CA ALA A 237 3.09 -12.70 6.52
C ALA A 237 2.61 -12.00 7.81
N HIS A 238 1.29 -12.04 8.07
CA HIS A 238 0.73 -11.54 9.32
C HIS A 238 1.07 -12.41 10.52
N ALA A 239 1.01 -13.74 10.39
CA ALA A 239 1.29 -14.65 11.49
C ALA A 239 2.70 -14.45 12.04
N GLU A 240 3.68 -14.38 11.15
CA GLU A 240 5.10 -14.45 11.53
C GLU A 240 5.78 -13.07 11.64
N GLY A 241 5.30 -12.04 10.93
CA GLY A 241 5.89 -10.71 10.97
C GLY A 241 5.63 -9.96 12.29
N PRO A 242 6.46 -8.95 12.66
CA PRO A 242 6.21 -8.15 13.86
C PRO A 242 4.83 -7.52 13.84
N THR A 243 4.17 -7.45 14.99
CA THR A 243 2.78 -6.97 15.06
C THR A 243 2.58 -5.53 14.56
N PRO A 244 3.48 -4.56 14.82
CA PRO A 244 3.35 -3.23 14.21
C PRO A 244 3.40 -3.26 12.67
N ILE A 245 4.17 -4.19 12.08
CA ILE A 245 4.20 -4.35 10.62
C ILE A 245 2.91 -4.97 10.11
N SER A 246 2.31 -5.88 10.86
CA SER A 246 0.97 -6.38 10.54
C SER A 246 -0.09 -5.27 10.52
N ALA A 247 0.00 -4.29 11.43
CA ALA A 247 -0.90 -3.13 11.43
C ALA A 247 -0.78 -2.32 10.13
N VAL A 248 0.45 -1.99 9.71
CA VAL A 248 0.69 -1.27 8.45
C VAL A 248 0.33 -2.10 7.21
N LEU A 249 0.68 -3.39 7.21
CA LEU A 249 0.43 -4.28 6.08
C LEU A 249 -1.08 -4.37 5.81
N SER A 250 -1.89 -4.66 6.84
CA SER A 250 -3.34 -4.74 6.68
C SER A 250 -3.98 -3.37 6.48
N GLY A 251 -3.52 -2.37 7.22
CA GLY A 251 -4.18 -1.07 7.26
C GLY A 251 -3.87 -0.22 6.03
N LEU A 252 -2.65 -0.30 5.48
CA LEU A 252 -2.13 0.66 4.51
C LEU A 252 -1.74 0.02 3.20
N LEU A 253 -0.88 -1.01 3.23
CA LEU A 253 -0.27 -1.56 2.03
C LEU A 253 -1.31 -2.11 1.04
N LEU A 254 -2.36 -2.77 1.55
CA LEU A 254 -3.46 -3.27 0.73
C LEU A 254 -4.22 -2.12 0.02
N ASN A 255 -4.39 -0.98 0.69
CA ASN A 255 -5.04 0.20 0.12
C ASN A 255 -4.19 0.85 -0.99
N VAL A 256 -2.85 0.85 -0.85
CA VAL A 256 -1.95 1.37 -1.89
C VAL A 256 -2.10 0.56 -3.18
N ALA A 257 -2.13 -0.77 -3.07
CA ALA A 257 -2.33 -1.66 -4.22
C ALA A 257 -3.73 -1.48 -4.84
N LEU A 258 -4.76 -1.36 -4.01
CA LEU A 258 -6.12 -1.14 -4.49
C LEU A 258 -6.26 0.23 -5.16
N TYR A 259 -5.61 1.27 -4.64
CA TYR A 259 -5.56 2.59 -5.27
C TYR A 259 -5.01 2.52 -6.70
N ALA A 260 -3.95 1.75 -6.94
CA ALA A 260 -3.44 1.52 -8.29
C ALA A 260 -4.50 0.87 -9.21
N VAL A 261 -5.20 -0.17 -8.72
CA VAL A 261 -6.33 -0.79 -9.46
C VAL A 261 -7.42 0.24 -9.78
N LEU A 262 -7.77 1.12 -8.84
CA LEU A 262 -8.77 2.16 -9.05
C LEU A 262 -8.34 3.19 -10.12
N ARG A 263 -7.06 3.58 -10.15
CA ARG A 263 -6.52 4.48 -11.19
C ARG A 263 -6.63 3.87 -12.59
N PHE A 264 -6.35 2.58 -12.73
CA PHE A 264 -6.52 1.88 -14.02
C PHE A 264 -7.98 1.57 -14.34
N LYS A 265 -8.83 1.34 -13.33
CA LYS A 265 -10.29 1.23 -13.52
C LYS A 265 -10.87 2.52 -14.10
N LEU A 266 -10.46 3.69 -13.60
CA LEU A 266 -10.86 4.98 -14.14
C LEU A 266 -10.40 5.16 -15.59
N LEU A 267 -9.17 4.74 -15.90
CA LEU A 267 -8.64 4.75 -17.26
C LEU A 267 -9.51 3.91 -18.22
N LEU A 268 -9.89 2.70 -17.81
CA LEU A 268 -10.78 1.84 -18.60
C LEU A 268 -12.19 2.40 -18.73
N ALA A 269 -12.73 3.01 -17.67
CA ALA A 269 -14.06 3.62 -17.72
C ALA A 269 -14.14 4.78 -18.73
N ALA A 270 -13.00 5.41 -19.05
CA ALA A 270 -12.89 6.44 -20.08
C ALA A 270 -12.77 5.86 -21.52
N SER A 271 -12.70 4.53 -21.68
CA SER A 271 -12.67 3.83 -22.97
C SER A 271 -13.89 2.88 -23.09
N PRO A 272 -15.06 3.36 -23.56
CA PRO A 272 -16.31 2.60 -23.55
C PRO A 272 -16.28 1.28 -24.33
N GLN A 273 -15.36 1.14 -25.29
CA GLN A 273 -15.19 -0.04 -26.13
C GLN A 273 -14.32 -1.12 -25.46
N ALA A 274 -13.57 -0.77 -24.41
CA ALA A 274 -12.81 -1.73 -23.62
C ALA A 274 -13.73 -2.57 -22.71
N ILE A 275 -13.20 -3.66 -22.17
CA ILE A 275 -13.92 -4.49 -21.20
C ILE A 275 -14.37 -3.66 -19.99
N GLY A 276 -15.60 -3.87 -19.55
CA GLY A 276 -16.06 -3.28 -18.29
C GLY A 276 -15.26 -3.84 -17.11
N PRO A 277 -14.53 -3.02 -16.33
CA PRO A 277 -13.73 -3.52 -15.20
C PRO A 277 -14.61 -4.03 -14.04
N GLY A 278 -15.86 -3.56 -13.97
CA GLY A 278 -16.81 -3.86 -12.87
C GLY A 278 -17.05 -5.35 -12.63
N PRO A 279 -17.51 -6.12 -13.63
CA PRO A 279 -17.75 -7.56 -13.49
C PRO A 279 -16.54 -8.37 -12.98
N LEU A 280 -15.33 -8.03 -13.43
CA LEU A 280 -14.10 -8.70 -12.97
C LEU A 280 -13.84 -8.42 -11.48
N MET A 281 -13.96 -7.16 -11.07
CA MET A 281 -13.83 -6.76 -9.67
C MET A 281 -14.92 -7.37 -8.79
N VAL A 282 -16.19 -7.39 -9.24
CA VAL A 282 -17.29 -8.07 -8.53
C VAL A 282 -16.96 -9.55 -8.31
N THR A 283 -16.51 -10.24 -9.36
CA THR A 283 -16.20 -11.68 -9.30
C THR A 283 -15.06 -11.95 -8.32
N MET A 284 -13.94 -11.22 -8.42
CA MET A 284 -12.81 -11.37 -7.51
C MET A 284 -13.16 -10.97 -6.07
N GLY A 285 -13.94 -9.91 -5.89
CA GLY A 285 -14.39 -9.42 -4.59
C GLY A 285 -15.26 -10.45 -3.86
N LEU A 286 -16.28 -10.98 -4.55
CA LEU A 286 -17.16 -12.03 -4.00
C LEU A 286 -16.41 -13.33 -3.73
N THR A 287 -15.52 -13.73 -4.64
CA THR A 287 -14.68 -14.93 -4.44
C THR A 287 -13.80 -14.77 -3.20
N SER A 288 -13.20 -13.58 -3.00
CA SER A 288 -12.39 -13.28 -1.81
C SER A 288 -13.21 -13.30 -0.53
N LEU A 289 -14.39 -12.67 -0.54
CA LEU A 289 -15.34 -12.66 0.57
C LEU A 289 -15.75 -14.08 0.97
N ILE A 290 -16.23 -14.88 0.02
CA ILE A 290 -16.69 -16.25 0.27
C ILE A 290 -15.54 -17.12 0.77
N PHE A 291 -14.38 -17.05 0.10
CA PHE A 291 -13.21 -17.82 0.50
C PHE A 291 -12.75 -17.48 1.92
N ALA A 292 -12.65 -16.18 2.25
CA ALA A 292 -12.25 -15.74 3.57
C ALA A 292 -13.25 -16.16 4.65
N ALA A 293 -14.56 -16.08 4.37
CA ALA A 293 -15.60 -16.54 5.28
C ALA A 293 -15.45 -18.02 5.67
N PHE A 294 -15.14 -18.90 4.71
CA PHE A 294 -14.85 -20.31 4.99
C PHE A 294 -13.54 -20.48 5.78
N MET A 295 -12.50 -19.73 5.44
CA MET A 295 -11.19 -19.85 6.10
C MET A 295 -11.16 -19.28 7.52
N LEU A 296 -12.06 -18.36 7.86
CA LEU A 296 -12.22 -17.84 9.22
C LEU A 296 -12.80 -18.88 10.19
N TYR A 297 -13.52 -19.88 9.67
CA TYR A 297 -14.11 -20.92 10.49
C TYR A 297 -13.03 -21.69 11.27
N ARG A 298 -13.10 -21.59 12.61
CA ARG A 298 -12.28 -22.35 13.57
C ARG A 298 -10.77 -22.04 13.55
N ARG A 299 -10.38 -20.81 13.21
CA ARG A 299 -8.98 -20.34 13.35
C ARG A 299 -8.63 -20.06 14.82
N ARG A 300 -7.51 -20.64 15.27
CA ARG A 300 -6.99 -20.48 16.65
C ARG A 300 -5.97 -19.35 16.78
N ASP A 301 -5.22 -19.09 15.72
CA ASP A 301 -4.22 -18.03 15.65
C ASP A 301 -4.89 -16.68 15.36
N ILE A 302 -4.79 -15.75 16.30
CA ILE A 302 -5.46 -14.44 16.24
C ILE A 302 -4.92 -13.56 15.11
N LYS A 303 -3.62 -13.64 14.80
CA LYS A 303 -3.00 -12.84 13.72
C LYS A 303 -3.45 -13.38 12.36
N ARG A 304 -3.46 -14.70 12.19
CA ARG A 304 -4.03 -15.35 10.98
C ARG A 304 -5.53 -15.07 10.83
N LEU A 305 -6.29 -15.07 11.94
CA LEU A 305 -7.70 -14.74 11.92
C LEU A 305 -7.92 -13.32 11.36
N PHE A 306 -7.19 -12.33 11.88
CA PHE A 306 -7.34 -10.97 11.38
C PHE A 306 -6.78 -10.79 9.97
N ALA A 307 -5.81 -11.58 9.54
CA ALA A 307 -5.35 -11.61 8.16
C ALA A 307 -6.45 -12.10 7.19
N TYR A 308 -7.14 -13.20 7.50
CA TYR A 308 -8.27 -13.67 6.70
C TYR A 308 -9.43 -12.67 6.69
N SER A 309 -9.72 -12.05 7.84
CA SER A 309 -10.70 -10.95 7.88
C SER A 309 -10.25 -9.76 7.01
N SER A 310 -8.95 -9.54 6.80
CA SER A 310 -8.49 -8.51 5.87
C SER A 310 -8.75 -8.87 4.41
N ILE A 311 -8.57 -10.14 4.04
CA ILE A 311 -8.98 -10.67 2.72
C ILE A 311 -10.49 -10.46 2.51
N GLU A 312 -11.29 -10.77 3.53
CA GLU A 312 -12.74 -10.59 3.52
C GLU A 312 -13.14 -9.14 3.23
N HIS A 313 -12.62 -8.19 4.03
CA HIS A 313 -12.95 -6.78 3.89
C HIS A 313 -12.42 -6.18 2.59
N MET A 314 -11.23 -6.56 2.12
CA MET A 314 -10.73 -6.15 0.80
C MET A 314 -11.63 -6.69 -0.32
N GLY A 315 -12.15 -7.92 -0.17
CA GLY A 315 -13.17 -8.47 -1.07
C GLY A 315 -14.44 -7.63 -1.14
N ILE A 316 -14.96 -7.20 0.02
CA ILE A 316 -16.15 -6.32 0.11
C ILE A 316 -15.88 -4.96 -0.56
N ILE A 317 -14.73 -4.36 -0.30
CA ILE A 317 -14.33 -3.08 -0.89
C ILE A 317 -14.25 -3.22 -2.42
N VAL A 318 -13.56 -4.24 -2.93
CA VAL A 318 -13.42 -4.48 -4.37
C VAL A 318 -14.76 -4.78 -5.03
N PHE A 319 -15.64 -5.52 -4.35
CA PHE A 319 -17.01 -5.73 -4.79
C PHE A 319 -17.78 -4.40 -4.93
N ALA A 320 -17.70 -3.52 -3.93
CA ALA A 320 -18.35 -2.20 -3.97
C ALA A 320 -17.85 -1.35 -5.15
N PHE A 321 -16.54 -1.30 -5.38
CA PHE A 321 -16.00 -0.62 -6.56
C PHE A 321 -16.37 -1.32 -7.87
N GLY A 322 -16.53 -2.64 -7.87
CA GLY A 322 -16.97 -3.40 -9.04
C GLY A 322 -18.40 -3.10 -9.45
N MET A 323 -19.31 -2.96 -8.47
CA MET A 323 -20.71 -2.54 -8.69
C MET A 323 -20.79 -1.16 -9.37
N GLY A 324 -19.89 -0.25 -9.00
CA GLY A 324 -19.80 1.08 -9.59
C GLY A 324 -20.96 2.01 -9.21
N GLY A 325 -20.93 3.21 -9.77
CA GLY A 325 -21.86 4.29 -9.42
C GLY A 325 -21.46 5.07 -8.16
N PRO A 326 -22.07 6.25 -7.93
CA PRO A 326 -21.63 7.17 -6.87
C PRO A 326 -21.74 6.56 -5.46
N LEU A 327 -22.85 5.87 -5.17
CA LEU A 327 -23.10 5.30 -3.84
C LEU A 327 -22.15 4.15 -3.51
N ALA A 328 -21.93 3.22 -4.45
CA ALA A 328 -21.04 2.09 -4.21
C ALA A 328 -19.57 2.53 -4.14
N ASN A 329 -19.16 3.51 -4.94
CA ASN A 329 -17.83 4.11 -4.85
C ASN A 329 -17.64 4.82 -3.49
N PHE A 330 -18.64 5.58 -3.01
CA PHE A 330 -18.58 6.20 -1.68
C PHE A 330 -18.48 5.15 -0.57
N ALA A 331 -19.30 4.10 -0.62
CA ALA A 331 -19.25 3.00 0.33
C ALA A 331 -17.89 2.30 0.33
N GLY A 332 -17.31 2.04 -0.86
CA GLY A 332 -15.97 1.47 -1.00
C GLY A 332 -14.89 2.34 -0.37
N LEU A 333 -14.91 3.66 -0.63
CA LEU A 333 -13.96 4.61 -0.04
C LEU A 333 -14.09 4.69 1.49
N LEU A 334 -15.32 4.81 1.99
CA LEU A 334 -15.59 4.83 3.43
C LEU A 334 -15.11 3.53 4.10
N HIS A 335 -15.37 2.38 3.46
CA HIS A 335 -14.93 1.08 3.97
C HIS A 335 -13.40 0.97 3.96
N MET A 336 -12.70 1.44 2.92
CA MET A 336 -11.23 1.49 2.92
C MET A 336 -10.68 2.28 4.12
N VAL A 337 -11.24 3.47 4.39
CA VAL A 337 -10.83 4.33 5.51
C VAL A 337 -11.08 3.63 6.85
N MET A 338 -12.30 3.12 7.05
CA MET A 338 -12.67 2.46 8.29
C MET A 338 -11.85 1.20 8.52
N HIS A 339 -11.62 0.40 7.47
CA HIS A 339 -10.78 -0.78 7.53
C HIS A 339 -9.36 -0.45 8.03
N SER A 340 -8.73 0.58 7.47
CA SER A 340 -7.38 1.01 7.88
C SER A 340 -7.32 1.37 9.36
N LEU A 341 -8.28 2.17 9.84
CA LEU A 341 -8.31 2.61 11.23
C LEU A 341 -8.59 1.44 12.18
N THR A 342 -9.61 0.63 11.87
CA THR A 342 -10.02 -0.50 12.72
C THR A 342 -8.96 -1.59 12.76
N LYS A 343 -8.38 -1.99 11.62
CA LYS A 343 -7.35 -3.05 11.60
C LYS A 343 -6.09 -2.64 12.33
N SER A 344 -5.65 -1.40 12.16
CA SER A 344 -4.46 -0.91 12.86
C SER A 344 -4.67 -0.94 14.38
N ALA A 345 -5.82 -0.45 14.86
CA ALA A 345 -6.17 -0.51 16.28
C ALA A 345 -6.27 -1.94 16.82
N ILE A 346 -6.87 -2.86 16.05
CA ILE A 346 -6.94 -4.28 16.41
C ILE A 346 -5.53 -4.88 16.54
N PHE A 347 -4.63 -4.63 15.58
CA PHE A 347 -3.28 -5.18 15.65
C PHE A 347 -2.48 -4.59 16.81
N PHE A 348 -2.71 -3.33 17.21
CA PHE A 348 -2.11 -2.78 18.44
C PHE A 348 -2.58 -3.55 19.69
N ALA A 349 -3.87 -3.84 19.79
CA ALA A 349 -4.42 -4.64 20.89
C ALA A 349 -3.89 -6.08 20.88
N VAL A 350 -3.85 -6.72 19.71
CA VAL A 350 -3.30 -8.07 19.53
C VAL A 350 -1.82 -8.12 19.93
N GLY A 351 -1.04 -7.10 19.55
CA GLY A 351 0.39 -7.04 19.88
C GLY A 351 0.62 -6.91 21.39
N HIS A 352 -0.20 -6.11 22.08
CA HIS A 352 -0.14 -6.02 23.54
C HIS A 352 -0.52 -7.35 24.21
N ILE A 353 -1.58 -8.02 23.74
CA ILE A 353 -1.99 -9.33 24.27
C ILE A 353 -0.90 -10.39 24.05
N ALA A 354 -0.27 -10.41 22.87
CA ALA A 354 0.81 -11.35 22.55
C ALA A 354 2.04 -11.14 23.45
N GLN A 355 2.40 -9.88 23.75
CA GLN A 355 3.52 -9.61 24.68
C GLN A 355 3.19 -10.04 26.12
N VAL A 356 1.95 -9.84 26.57
CA VAL A 356 1.54 -10.21 27.94
C VAL A 356 1.42 -11.73 28.13
N LYS A 357 0.98 -12.47 27.10
CA LYS A 357 0.70 -13.91 27.20
C LYS A 357 1.82 -14.83 26.70
N GLY A 358 2.80 -14.29 25.96
CA GLY A 358 3.81 -15.09 25.24
C GLY A 358 3.25 -15.77 23.99
#